data_AF-A0AA43J707-F1
#
_entry.id   AF-A0AA43J707-F1
#
_cell.length_a   1.000
_cell.length_b   1.000
_cell.length_c   1.000
_cell.angle_alpha   90.00
_cell.angle_beta   90.00
_cell.angle_gamma   90.00
#
_symmetry.space_group_name_H-M   'P 1'
#
loop_
_entity.id
_entity.type
_entity.pdbx_description
1 polymer ?
#
loop_
_entity_poly.entity_id
_entity_poly.type
_entity_poly.pdbx_seq_one_letter_code
_entity_poly.pdbx_strand_id
1 'polypeptide(L)' 'MADELSSPLGPLPHPSENPDPEALLQASLAATPTQRIAWLEEALQLAYATGALKPRRFLSKEEWDAMASSPG' A
#
# COMPACT_ATOMS: atom_id res chain seq x y z
N MET A 1 -33.79 -1.44 12.64
CA MET A 1 -33.09 -2.42 11.79
C MET A 1 -31.78 -1.75 11.43
N ALA A 2 -30.65 -2.31 11.87
CA ALA A 2 -29.34 -1.71 11.61
C ALA A 2 -28.98 -2.00 10.16
N ASP A 3 -28.89 -0.95 9.36
CA ASP A 3 -28.30 -0.98 8.03
C ASP A 3 -26.84 -1.42 8.21
N GLU A 4 -26.58 -2.67 7.84
CA GLU A 4 -25.26 -3.18 7.54
C GLU A 4 -24.72 -2.31 6.40
N LEU A 5 -23.98 -1.25 6.77
CA LEU A 5 -23.12 -0.51 5.86
C LEU A 5 -22.10 -1.51 5.30
N SER A 6 -22.55 -2.25 4.29
CA SER A 6 -21.76 -3.10 3.43
C SER A 6 -20.67 -2.21 2.88
N SER A 7 -19.50 -2.34 3.49
CA SER A 7 -18.29 -1.73 2.98
C SER A 7 -18.17 -2.18 1.51
N PRO A 8 -17.94 -1.27 0.56
CA PRO A 8 -17.70 -1.67 -0.83
C PRO A 8 -16.41 -2.50 -0.96
N LEU A 9 -15.62 -2.57 0.12
CA LEU A 9 -14.64 -3.61 0.36
C LEU A 9 -15.35 -4.94 0.62
N GLY A 10 -15.41 -5.80 -0.40
CA GLY A 10 -15.36 -7.23 -0.12
C GLY A 10 -14.15 -7.53 0.79
N PRO A 11 -14.19 -8.59 1.61
CA PRO A 11 -13.10 -8.91 2.53
C PRO A 11 -11.78 -8.90 1.75
N LEU A 12 -10.77 -8.21 2.28
CA LEU A 12 -9.40 -8.46 1.87
C LEU A 12 -9.22 -9.97 1.87
N PRO A 13 -8.62 -10.60 0.84
CA PRO A 13 -8.24 -11.99 0.94
C PRO A 13 -7.32 -12.07 2.16
N HIS A 14 -7.88 -12.55 3.27
CA HIS A 14 -7.10 -12.92 4.43
C HIS A 14 -6.02 -13.86 3.89
N PRO A 15 -4.76 -13.73 4.31
CA PRO A 15 -3.79 -14.78 4.05
C PRO A 15 -4.29 -16.01 4.80
N SER A 16 -5.20 -16.77 4.17
CA SER A 16 -5.28 -18.21 4.36
C SER A 16 -3.86 -18.71 4.23
N GLU A 17 -3.45 -19.63 5.11
CA GLU A 17 -2.06 -20.00 5.42
C GLU A 17 -1.12 -20.28 4.23
N ASN A 18 -1.61 -20.33 2.99
CA ASN A 18 -0.83 -20.12 1.77
C ASN A 18 -1.71 -19.44 0.68
N PRO A 19 -1.60 -18.12 0.45
CA PRO A 19 -2.25 -17.50 -0.69
C PRO A 19 -1.47 -17.87 -1.97
N ASP A 20 -2.17 -18.41 -2.96
CA ASP A 20 -1.58 -18.75 -4.25
C ASP A 20 -0.96 -17.48 -4.88
N PRO A 21 0.34 -17.49 -5.20
CA PRO A 21 1.05 -16.29 -5.65
C PRO A 21 0.50 -15.78 -6.99
N GLU A 22 -0.04 -16.67 -7.82
CA GLU A 22 -0.66 -16.31 -9.09
C GLU A 22 -2.02 -15.63 -8.86
N ALA A 23 -2.82 -16.14 -7.91
CA ALA A 23 -4.06 -15.47 -7.50
C ALA A 23 -3.82 -14.06 -6.93
N LEU A 24 -2.77 -13.88 -6.13
CA LEU A 24 -2.38 -12.56 -5.62
C LEU A 24 -1.90 -11.61 -6.73
N LEU A 25 -1.15 -12.14 -7.70
CA LEU A 25 -0.73 -11.37 -8.87
C LEU A 25 -1.93 -10.97 -9.73
N GLN A 26 -2.87 -11.87 -10.00
CA GLN A 26 -4.09 -11.55 -10.74
C GLN A 26 -4.96 -10.53 -10.00
N ALA A 27 -5.11 -10.67 -8.68
CA ALA A 27 -5.85 -9.71 -7.87
C ALA A 27 -5.21 -8.31 -7.89
N SER A 28 -3.88 -8.23 -7.84
CA SER A 28 -3.17 -6.95 -7.94
C SER A 28 -3.23 -6.34 -9.35
N LEU A 29 -3.20 -7.16 -10.40
CA LEU A 29 -3.40 -6.71 -11.78
C LEU A 29 -4.83 -6.22 -12.04
N ALA A 30 -5.84 -6.87 -11.45
CA ALA A 30 -7.24 -6.48 -11.55
C ALA A 30 -7.62 -5.26 -10.67
N ALA A 31 -6.80 -4.93 -9.66
CA ALA A 31 -7.04 -3.79 -8.79
C ALA A 31 -6.96 -2.46 -9.55
N THR A 32 -7.92 -1.59 -9.30
CA THR A 32 -7.93 -0.21 -9.79
C THR A 32 -6.75 0.59 -9.20
N PRO A 33 -6.32 1.68 -9.85
CA PRO A 33 -5.25 2.54 -9.31
C PRO A 33 -5.51 2.99 -7.87
N THR A 34 -6.75 3.36 -7.54
CA THR A 34 -7.17 3.76 -6.19
C THR A 34 -6.99 2.64 -5.17
N GLN A 35 -7.36 1.40 -5.52
CA GLN A 35 -7.20 0.24 -4.64
C GLN A 35 -5.73 -0.07 -4.38
N ARG A 36 -4.88 0.02 -5.41
CA ARG A 36 -3.44 -0.18 -5.24
C ARG A 36 -2.81 0.88 -4.33
N ILE A 37 -3.25 2.13 -4.43
CA ILE A 37 -2.77 3.22 -3.56
C ILE A 37 -3.15 2.92 -2.10
N ALA A 38 -4.42 2.56 -1.83
CA ALA A 38 -4.86 2.22 -0.49
C ALA A 38 -4.03 1.07 0.12
N TRP A 39 -3.74 0.03 -0.65
CA TRP A 39 -2.88 -1.08 -0.18
C TRP A 39 -1.45 -0.63 0.16
N LEU A 40 -0.88 0.27 -0.63
CA LEU A 40 0.45 0.82 -0.36
C LEU A 40 0.45 1.68 0.91
N GLU A 41 -0.61 2.45 1.15
CA GLU A 41 -0.78 3.25 2.37
C GLU A 41 -0.87 2.36 3.62
N GLU A 42 -1.66 1.28 3.57
CA GLU A 42 -1.76 0.29 4.65
C GLU A 42 -0.42 -0.39 4.92
N ALA A 43 0.29 -0.84 3.87
CA ALA A 43 1.61 -1.45 4.00
C ALA A 43 2.64 -0.49 4.61
N LEU A 44 2.60 0.80 4.23
CA LEU A 44 3.44 1.84 4.80
C LEU A 44 3.15 2.05 6.29
N GLN A 45 1.87 2.17 6.66
CA GLN A 45 1.47 2.32 8.07
C GLN A 45 1.97 1.14 8.91
N LEU A 46 1.81 -0.09 8.43
CA LEU A 46 2.29 -1.28 9.13
C LEU A 46 3.82 -1.28 9.27
N ALA A 47 4.54 -0.92 8.22
CA ALA A 47 5.99 -0.87 8.23
C ALA A 47 6.54 0.22 9.19
N TYR A 48 5.86 1.36 9.32
CA TYR A 48 6.20 2.36 10.35
C TYR A 48 5.86 1.88 11.76
N ALA A 49 4.68 1.28 11.96
CA ALA A 49 4.25 0.78 13.26
C ALA A 49 5.14 -0.34 13.81
N THR A 50 5.65 -1.20 12.93
CA THR A 50 6.55 -2.31 13.26
C THR A 50 8.02 -1.88 13.36
N GLY A 51 8.35 -0.64 12.97
CA GLY A 51 9.72 -0.14 12.92
C GLY A 51 10.56 -0.73 11.78
N ALA A 52 9.95 -1.48 10.86
CA ALA A 52 10.61 -1.97 9.64
C ALA A 52 11.04 -0.81 8.73
N LEU A 53 10.25 0.26 8.70
CA LEU A 53 10.63 1.54 8.12
C LEU A 53 10.92 2.55 9.23
N LYS A 54 12.10 3.19 9.12
CA LYS A 54 12.40 4.39 9.92
C LYS A 54 11.65 5.58 9.30
N PRO A 55 11.07 6.49 10.11
CA PRO A 55 10.55 7.75 9.62
C PRO A 55 11.63 8.45 8.80
N ARG A 56 11.47 8.45 7.47
CA ARG A 56 12.35 9.24 6.62
C ARG A 56 12.02 10.69 6.93
N ARG A 57 13.03 11.50 7.24
CA ARG A 57 12.80 12.95 7.32
C ARG A 57 12.11 13.37 6.03
N PHE A 58 11.05 14.17 6.15
CA PHE A 58 10.46 14.80 4.98
C PHE A 58 11.56 15.62 4.32
N LEU A 59 12.02 15.14 3.17
CA LEU A 59 12.91 15.89 2.31
C LEU A 59 12.11 17.09 1.81
N SER A 60 12.69 18.28 1.89
CA SER A 60 12.10 19.46 1.29
C SER A 60 12.01 19.28 -0.22
N LYS A 61 11.17 20.08 -0.88
CA LYS A 61 11.05 20.05 -2.35
C LYS A 61 12.41 20.31 -3.01
N GLU A 62 13.22 21.21 -2.44
CA GLU A 62 14.57 21.49 -2.92
C GLU A 62 15.50 20.28 -2.81
N GLU A 63 15.41 19.51 -1.72
CA GLU A 63 16.22 18.29 -1.55
C GLU A 63 15.83 17.19 -2.56
N TRP A 64 14.53 17.09 -2.89
CA TRP A 64 14.05 16.19 -3.94
C TRP A 64 14.55 16.59 -5.33
N ASP A 65 14.44 17.87 -5.67
CA ASP A 65 14.88 18.39 -6.97
C ASP A 65 16.40 18.25 -7.14
N ALA A 66 17.18 18.40 -6.05
CA ALA A 66 18.63 18.20 -6.07
C ALA A 66 19.04 16.73 -6.30
N MET A 67 18.29 15.76 -5.76
CA MET A 67 18.55 14.33 -6.00
C MET A 67 18.21 13.91 -7.43
N ALA A 68 17.11 14.42 -7.99
CA ALA A 68 16.70 14.16 -9.37
C ALA A 68 17.66 14.77 -10.41
N SER A 69 18.40 15.81 -10.00
CA SER A 69 19.31 16.57 -10.86
C SER A 69 20.77 16.07 -10.83
N SER A 70 21.09 15.01 -10.07
CA SER A 70 22.44 14.42 -10.11
C SER A 70 22.60 13.61 -11.42
N PRO A 71 23.51 14.00 -12.33
CA PRO A 71 23.86 13.17 -13.47
C PRO A 71 24.68 11.97 -12.95
N GLY A 72 24.25 10.77 -13.33
CA GLY A 72 25.07 9.55 -13.18
C GLY A 72 26.20 9.50 -14.19
#